data_AF-A0A2E6NS30-F1
#
_entry.id   AF-A0A2E6NS30-F1
#
_cell.length_a   1.000
_cell.length_b   1.000
_cell.length_c   1.000
_cell.angle_alpha   90.00
_cell.angle_beta   90.00
_cell.angle_gamma   90.00
#
_symmetry.space_group_name_H-M   'P 1'
#
loop_
_entity.id
_entity.type
_entity.pdbx_description
1 polymer ?
#
loop_
_entity_poly.entity_id
_entity_poly.type
_entity_poly.pdbx_seq_one_letter_code
_entity_poly.pdbx_strand_id
1 'polypeptide(L)'
;MQDEHVSILELALLGAFSILSLVGLKFLHSSRSAIRFHPAPATEVPLWSESLAIVAVMAFFLFPGIIFVFSMAVEELLKGRFEQLPWMAIHITVSSLLGGGLVVFVIWQIVVGFLRQPAATLGLCGAPWANLPPVVLFFVLFFSPLLLSSFLWEYFLDSRGYELIPQEVVKMFNDAIAEGNILELSLLVFTAVVLAPLWEELIFRGFFFGLFRSRWGTVPALVFSSAVFAAIHLNLFALLPLFFVGLALGYIYYRTRSIYFAILFHALFNSVMLFIQWLLAGS
;
A
#
# COMPACT_ATOMS: atom_id res chain seq x y z
N MET A 1 32.81 -7.51 -11.30
CA MET A 1 31.87 -6.46 -10.87
C MET A 1 32.03 -5.31 -11.84
N GLN A 2 31.23 -5.28 -12.90
CA GLN A 2 31.06 -4.06 -13.69
C GLN A 2 30.25 -3.11 -12.82
N ASP A 3 30.83 -1.98 -12.44
CA ASP A 3 30.08 -0.83 -11.95
C ASP A 3 29.15 -0.39 -13.08
N GLU A 4 27.91 -0.91 -13.11
CA GLU A 4 26.83 -0.33 -13.89
C GLU A 4 26.39 0.97 -13.21
N HIS A 5 27.23 2.00 -13.31
CA HIS A 5 26.78 3.36 -13.05
C HIS A 5 25.72 3.70 -14.10
N VAL A 6 24.46 3.85 -13.66
CA VAL A 6 23.38 4.38 -14.47
C VAL A 6 23.88 5.64 -15.19
N SER A 7 23.79 5.63 -16.51
CA SER A 7 24.37 6.68 -17.33
C SER A 7 23.63 7.99 -17.09
N ILE A 8 24.36 9.11 -17.20
CA ILE A 8 23.77 10.47 -17.13
C ILE A 8 22.60 10.61 -18.13
N LEU A 9 22.66 9.88 -19.25
CA LEU A 9 21.61 9.83 -20.26
C LEU A 9 20.33 9.16 -19.74
N GLU A 10 20.42 8.01 -19.08
CA GLU A 10 19.26 7.31 -18.50
C GLU A 10 18.57 8.15 -17.44
N LEU A 11 19.37 8.85 -16.60
CA LEU A 11 18.84 9.79 -15.62
C LEU A 11 18.13 10.98 -16.25
N ALA A 12 18.73 11.56 -17.29
CA ALA A 12 18.13 12.68 -18.02
C ALA A 12 16.81 12.27 -18.69
N LEU A 13 16.75 11.05 -19.27
CA LEU A 13 15.55 10.51 -19.89
C LEU A 13 14.45 10.25 -18.85
N LEU A 14 14.76 9.60 -17.73
CA LEU A 14 13.81 9.36 -16.65
C LEU A 14 13.27 10.68 -16.06
N GLY A 15 14.15 11.68 -15.91
CA GLY A 15 13.78 13.03 -15.52
C GLY A 15 12.82 13.69 -16.52
N ALA A 16 13.12 13.63 -17.81
CA ALA A 16 12.28 14.19 -18.87
C ALA A 16 10.90 13.52 -18.91
N PHE A 17 10.83 12.18 -18.84
CA PHE A 17 9.56 11.46 -18.77
C PHE A 17 8.76 11.84 -17.53
N SER A 18 9.41 11.99 -16.38
CA SER A 18 8.75 12.40 -15.14
C SER A 18 8.13 13.80 -15.27
N ILE A 19 8.84 14.74 -15.89
CA ILE A 19 8.33 16.10 -16.15
C ILE A 19 7.11 16.04 -17.09
N LEU A 20 7.21 15.30 -18.20
CA LEU A 20 6.10 15.13 -19.14
C LEU A 20 4.87 14.51 -18.47
N SER A 21 5.10 13.51 -17.63
CA SER A 21 4.06 12.89 -16.81
C SER A 21 3.38 13.90 -15.88
N LEU A 22 4.15 14.72 -15.16
CA LEU A 22 3.61 15.76 -14.28
C LEU A 22 2.79 16.81 -15.05
N VAL A 23 3.21 17.17 -16.27
CA VAL A 23 2.43 18.05 -17.16
C VAL A 23 1.12 17.38 -17.58
N GLY A 24 1.16 16.10 -17.96
CA GLY A 24 -0.03 15.31 -18.27
C GLY A 24 -1.01 15.21 -17.09
N LEU A 25 -0.50 15.02 -15.87
CA LEU A 25 -1.29 15.02 -14.64
C LEU A 25 -1.96 16.39 -14.38
N LYS A 26 -1.26 17.49 -14.61
CA LYS A 26 -1.82 18.84 -14.51
C LYS A 26 -2.93 19.07 -15.54
N PHE A 27 -2.75 18.60 -16.76
CA PHE A 27 -3.76 18.68 -17.82
C PHE A 27 -5.03 17.90 -17.44
N LEU A 28 -4.89 16.66 -16.95
CA LEU A 28 -6.00 15.85 -16.45
C LEU A 28 -6.73 16.52 -15.28
N HIS A 29 -6.00 17.25 -14.45
CA HIS A 29 -6.57 18.01 -13.35
C HIS A 29 -7.35 19.26 -13.81
N SER A 30 -6.98 19.87 -14.94
CA SER A 30 -7.65 21.07 -15.49
C SER A 30 -8.89 20.76 -16.34
N SER A 31 -9.00 19.58 -16.94
CA SER A 31 -10.12 19.18 -17.83
C SER A 31 -11.43 18.84 -17.09
N ARG A 32 -11.74 19.61 -16.04
CA ARG A 32 -12.64 19.34 -14.90
C ARG A 32 -14.13 19.07 -15.19
N SER A 33 -14.61 18.95 -16.42
CA SER A 33 -16.06 19.02 -16.69
C SER A 33 -16.85 17.71 -16.56
N ALA A 34 -16.24 16.54 -16.36
CA ALA A 34 -16.97 15.27 -16.54
C ALA A 34 -17.41 14.51 -15.28
N ILE A 35 -16.97 14.87 -14.06
CA ILE A 35 -17.20 14.00 -12.89
C ILE A 35 -17.81 14.76 -11.71
N ARG A 36 -19.13 14.62 -11.54
CA ARG A 36 -19.85 15.06 -10.35
C ARG A 36 -19.56 14.09 -9.21
N PHE A 37 -18.55 14.39 -8.41
CA PHE A 37 -18.34 13.71 -7.14
C PHE A 37 -19.24 14.34 -6.09
N HIS A 38 -20.21 13.60 -5.57
CA HIS A 38 -20.79 13.96 -4.28
C HIS A 38 -19.73 13.69 -3.22
N PRO A 39 -19.32 14.69 -2.42
CA PRO A 39 -18.58 14.39 -1.23
C PRO A 39 -19.43 13.45 -0.39
N ALA A 40 -18.94 12.25 -0.07
CA ALA A 40 -19.37 11.61 1.16
C ALA A 40 -19.27 12.70 2.25
N PRO A 41 -20.31 12.88 3.10
CA PRO A 41 -20.18 13.76 4.25
C PRO A 41 -18.87 13.39 4.91
N ALA A 42 -18.04 14.40 5.17
CA ALA A 42 -16.86 14.17 5.98
C ALA A 42 -17.34 13.39 7.19
N THR A 43 -16.64 12.32 7.55
CA THR A 43 -16.92 11.67 8.82
C THR A 43 -16.87 12.76 9.88
N GLU A 44 -18.03 13.20 10.38
CA GLU A 44 -18.10 14.03 11.56
C GLU A 44 -17.82 13.09 12.73
N VAL A 45 -16.56 12.65 12.84
CA VAL A 45 -16.14 11.79 13.94
C VAL A 45 -16.07 12.69 15.18
N PRO A 46 -16.84 12.41 16.25
CA PRO A 46 -16.86 13.25 17.45
C PRO A 46 -15.46 13.35 18.08
N LEU A 47 -15.12 14.45 18.77
CA LEU A 47 -13.78 14.70 19.35
C LEU A 47 -13.21 13.57 20.25
N TRP A 48 -14.06 12.76 20.91
CA TRP A 48 -13.64 11.59 21.71
C TRP A 48 -13.28 10.34 20.90
N SER A 49 -13.50 10.37 19.58
CA SER A 49 -13.15 9.29 18.67
C SER A 49 -11.67 9.23 18.30
N GLU A 50 -10.89 10.29 18.58
CA GLU A 50 -9.45 10.33 18.27
C GLU A 50 -8.71 9.23 19.06
N SER A 51 -9.03 9.08 20.34
CA SER A 51 -8.54 7.98 21.17
C SER A 51 -8.95 6.61 20.62
N LEU A 52 -10.16 6.49 20.08
CA LEU A 52 -10.67 5.25 19.49
C LEU A 52 -9.97 4.90 18.17
N ALA A 53 -9.67 5.91 17.34
CA ALA A 53 -8.92 5.76 16.10
C ALA A 53 -7.46 5.40 16.39
N ILE A 54 -6.85 6.05 17.38
CA ILE A 54 -5.50 5.69 17.86
C ILE A 54 -5.50 4.27 18.41
N VAL A 55 -6.50 3.86 19.20
CA VAL A 55 -6.63 2.48 19.69
C VAL A 55 -6.83 1.50 18.54
N ALA A 56 -7.65 1.82 17.53
CA ALA A 56 -7.83 0.95 16.35
C ALA A 56 -6.54 0.81 15.53
N VAL A 57 -5.78 1.90 15.39
CA VAL A 57 -4.47 1.94 14.73
C VAL A 57 -3.42 1.18 15.55
N MET A 58 -3.39 1.34 16.88
CA MET A 58 -2.52 0.58 17.76
C MET A 58 -2.89 -0.91 17.77
N ALA A 59 -4.18 -1.25 17.74
CA ALA A 59 -4.64 -2.63 17.60
C ALA A 59 -4.20 -3.22 16.25
N PHE A 60 -4.24 -2.43 15.17
CA PHE A 60 -3.69 -2.84 13.87
C PHE A 60 -2.18 -3.15 13.92
N PHE A 61 -1.40 -2.45 14.73
CA PHE A 61 0.04 -2.73 14.86
C PHE A 61 0.37 -3.84 15.86
N LEU A 62 -0.40 -3.96 16.94
CA LEU A 62 -0.12 -4.92 18.01
C LEU A 62 -0.67 -6.32 17.69
N PHE A 63 -1.81 -6.40 17.01
CA PHE A 63 -2.53 -7.66 16.83
C PHE A 63 -1.88 -8.62 15.82
N PRO A 64 -1.35 -8.18 14.66
CA PRO A 64 -0.57 -9.05 13.79
C PRO A 64 0.69 -9.59 14.48
N GLY A 65 1.34 -8.80 15.33
CA GLY A 65 2.48 -9.24 16.14
C GLY A 65 2.10 -10.36 17.13
N ILE A 66 0.93 -10.25 17.77
CA ILE A 66 0.41 -11.31 18.66
C ILE A 66 0.11 -12.59 17.86
N ILE A 67 -0.54 -12.48 16.70
CA ILE A 67 -0.83 -13.66 15.86
C ILE A 67 0.47 -14.29 15.37
N PHE A 68 1.47 -13.48 15.00
CA PHE A 68 2.78 -13.96 14.58
C PHE A 68 3.49 -14.73 15.71
N VAL A 69 3.49 -14.19 16.93
CA VAL A 69 4.07 -14.89 18.10
C VAL A 69 3.31 -16.19 18.39
N PHE A 70 1.98 -16.17 18.33
CA PHE A 70 1.18 -17.38 18.51
C PHE A 70 1.47 -18.41 17.41
N SER A 71 1.62 -17.99 16.16
CA SER A 71 1.88 -18.89 15.06
C SER A 71 3.27 -19.52 15.17
N MET A 72 4.29 -18.75 15.59
CA MET A 72 5.61 -19.30 15.93
C MET A 72 5.53 -20.36 17.05
N ALA A 73 4.68 -20.15 18.06
CA ALA A 73 4.48 -21.15 19.12
C ALA A 73 3.80 -22.43 18.60
N VAL A 74 2.90 -22.31 17.61
CA VAL A 74 2.28 -23.45 16.93
C VAL A 74 3.30 -24.22 16.08
N GLU A 75 4.18 -23.52 15.35
CA GLU A 75 5.28 -24.14 14.61
C GLU A 75 6.17 -24.95 15.57
N GLU A 76 6.58 -24.38 16.70
CA GLU A 76 7.38 -25.05 17.72
C GLU A 76 6.72 -26.36 18.19
N LEU A 77 5.40 -26.35 18.40
CA LEU A 77 4.64 -27.53 18.83
C LEU A 77 4.54 -28.60 17.73
N LEU A 78 4.56 -28.19 16.46
CA LEU A 78 4.43 -29.07 15.30
C LEU A 78 5.79 -29.50 14.71
N LYS A 79 6.91 -29.06 15.32
CA LYS A 79 8.27 -29.46 14.93
C LYS A 79 8.40 -30.98 14.80
N GLY A 80 9.06 -31.41 13.73
CA GLY A 80 9.27 -32.83 13.42
C GLY A 80 8.11 -33.53 12.70
N ARG A 81 6.95 -32.88 12.51
CA ARG A 81 5.81 -33.47 11.77
C ARG A 81 5.61 -32.89 10.37
N PHE A 82 5.94 -31.62 10.16
CA PHE A 82 5.74 -30.92 8.89
C PHE A 82 6.90 -29.95 8.58
N GLU A 83 8.13 -30.48 8.50
CA GLU A 83 9.34 -29.67 8.27
C GLU A 83 9.43 -29.09 6.85
N GLN A 84 8.68 -29.65 5.89
CA GLN A 84 8.69 -29.20 4.49
C GLN A 84 7.74 -28.02 4.22
N LEU A 85 6.97 -27.55 5.20
CA LEU A 85 6.04 -26.45 5.02
C LEU A 85 6.76 -25.09 5.11
N PRO A 86 6.39 -24.10 4.28
CA PRO A 86 6.91 -22.75 4.36
C PRO A 86 6.25 -21.98 5.51
N TRP A 87 6.64 -22.31 6.74
CA TRP A 87 6.01 -21.81 7.97
C TRP A 87 5.94 -20.29 8.03
N MET A 88 7.00 -19.59 7.62
CA MET A 88 7.01 -18.13 7.64
C MET A 88 5.95 -17.54 6.71
N ALA A 89 5.81 -18.04 5.48
CA ALA A 89 4.78 -17.55 4.56
C ALA A 89 3.36 -17.91 5.02
N ILE A 90 3.17 -19.09 5.63
CA ILE A 90 1.91 -19.47 6.29
C ILE A 90 1.58 -18.48 7.41
N HIS A 91 2.55 -18.18 8.27
CA HIS A 91 2.41 -17.25 9.39
C HIS A 91 2.03 -15.85 8.92
N ILE A 92 2.72 -15.32 7.92
CA ILE A 92 2.42 -14.02 7.32
C ILE A 92 0.99 -14.01 6.76
N THR A 93 0.60 -15.04 6.00
CA THR A 93 -0.72 -15.11 5.36
C THR A 93 -1.83 -15.20 6.40
N VAL A 94 -1.71 -16.10 7.39
CA VAL A 94 -2.70 -16.29 8.45
C VAL A 94 -2.79 -15.05 9.35
N SER A 95 -1.65 -14.43 9.68
CA SER A 95 -1.62 -13.19 10.46
C SER A 95 -2.27 -12.04 9.70
N SER A 96 -2.07 -11.94 8.38
CA SER A 96 -2.72 -10.94 7.55
C SER A 96 -4.24 -11.17 7.48
N LEU A 97 -4.69 -12.42 7.28
CA LEU A 97 -6.11 -12.77 7.25
C LEU A 97 -6.82 -12.45 8.57
N LEU A 98 -6.31 -12.98 9.68
CA LEU A 98 -6.94 -12.84 10.99
C LEU A 98 -6.76 -11.42 11.52
N GLY A 99 -5.57 -10.84 11.35
CA GLY A 99 -5.23 -9.54 11.89
C GLY A 99 -5.85 -8.39 11.10
N GLY A 100 -5.69 -8.39 9.78
CA GLY A 100 -6.35 -7.42 8.90
C GLY A 100 -7.86 -7.52 9.00
N GLY A 101 -8.40 -8.75 9.02
CA GLY A 101 -9.83 -9.01 9.21
C GLY A 101 -10.38 -8.47 10.53
N LEU A 102 -9.69 -8.70 11.66
CA LEU A 102 -10.12 -8.16 12.96
C LEU A 102 -10.13 -6.63 12.95
N VAL A 103 -9.10 -5.99 12.39
CA VAL A 103 -8.99 -4.53 12.39
C VAL A 103 -10.09 -3.91 11.55
N VAL A 104 -10.35 -4.45 10.36
CA VAL A 104 -11.48 -4.01 9.53
C VAL A 104 -12.82 -4.26 10.22
N PHE A 105 -12.96 -5.39 10.93
CA PHE A 105 -14.14 -5.65 11.73
C PHE A 105 -14.32 -4.61 12.86
N VAL A 106 -13.26 -4.25 13.57
CA VAL A 106 -13.30 -3.19 14.61
C VAL A 106 -13.66 -1.84 13.99
N ILE A 107 -13.03 -1.45 12.87
CA ILE A 107 -13.37 -0.23 12.13
C ILE A 107 -14.85 -0.25 11.73
N TRP A 108 -15.35 -1.39 11.24
CA TRP A 108 -16.76 -1.56 10.89
C TRP A 108 -17.68 -1.36 12.09
N GLN A 109 -17.38 -2.00 13.23
CA GLN A 109 -18.16 -1.84 14.46
C GLN A 109 -18.15 -0.38 14.94
N ILE A 110 -17.02 0.31 14.84
CA ILE A 110 -16.91 1.73 15.21
C ILE A 110 -17.75 2.58 14.26
N VAL A 111 -17.54 2.47 12.95
CA VAL A 111 -18.10 3.40 11.96
C VAL A 111 -19.57 3.11 11.69
N VAL A 112 -19.92 1.86 11.41
CA VAL A 112 -21.29 1.45 11.05
C VAL A 112 -22.11 1.13 12.29
N GLY A 113 -21.51 0.46 13.26
CA GLY A 113 -22.20 0.03 14.49
C GLY A 113 -22.42 1.17 15.49
N PHE A 114 -21.33 1.79 15.96
CA PHE A 114 -21.36 2.77 17.04
C PHE A 114 -21.67 4.18 16.53
N LEU A 115 -20.94 4.66 15.53
CA LEU A 115 -21.11 5.98 14.94
C LEU A 115 -22.30 6.06 13.97
N ARG A 116 -22.91 4.90 13.63
CA ARG A 116 -24.10 4.79 12.76
C ARG A 116 -23.92 5.45 11.39
N GLN A 117 -22.69 5.53 10.91
CA GLN A 117 -22.37 6.06 9.58
C GLN A 117 -22.57 4.98 8.51
N PRO A 118 -23.02 5.33 7.30
CA PRO A 118 -23.16 4.35 6.22
C PRO A 118 -21.80 3.79 5.80
N ALA A 119 -21.74 2.54 5.35
CA ALA A 119 -20.50 1.92 4.85
C ALA A 119 -19.85 2.70 3.69
N ALA A 120 -20.65 3.44 2.92
CA ALA A 120 -20.18 4.35 1.87
C ALA A 120 -19.16 5.39 2.39
N THR A 121 -19.17 5.69 3.69
CA THR A 121 -18.21 6.54 4.38
C THR A 121 -16.79 6.00 4.33
N LEU A 122 -16.63 4.68 4.31
CA LEU A 122 -15.35 3.98 4.13
C LEU A 122 -14.98 3.86 2.63
N GLY A 123 -15.74 4.49 1.74
CA GLY A 123 -15.61 4.33 0.29
C GLY A 123 -16.11 2.98 -0.25
N LEU A 124 -16.84 2.22 0.58
CA LEU A 124 -17.60 1.03 0.16
C LEU A 124 -18.89 1.45 -0.56
N CYS A 125 -18.77 2.38 -1.50
CA CYS A 125 -19.79 2.68 -2.50
C CYS A 125 -19.33 2.10 -3.84
N GLY A 126 -20.28 1.71 -4.68
CA GLY A 126 -20.00 1.05 -5.97
C GLY A 126 -18.94 1.78 -6.80
N ALA A 127 -18.24 1.05 -7.66
CA ALA A 127 -17.18 1.60 -8.50
C ALA A 127 -17.77 2.27 -9.75
N PRO A 128 -17.70 3.61 -9.91
CA PRO A 128 -18.09 4.26 -11.16
C PRO A 128 -17.06 3.93 -12.26
N TRP A 129 -17.20 2.78 -12.92
CA TRP A 129 -16.25 2.28 -13.93
C TRP A 129 -16.02 3.23 -15.11
N ALA A 130 -16.92 4.19 -15.36
CA ALA A 130 -16.69 5.29 -16.29
C ALA A 130 -15.45 6.14 -15.94
N ASN A 131 -15.00 6.12 -14.67
CA ASN A 131 -13.78 6.78 -14.22
C ASN A 131 -12.52 5.93 -14.44
N LEU A 132 -12.63 4.69 -14.90
CA LEU A 132 -11.46 3.82 -15.08
C LEU A 132 -10.44 4.40 -16.07
N PRO A 133 -10.79 4.88 -17.29
CA PRO A 133 -9.80 5.39 -18.22
C PRO A 133 -8.94 6.55 -17.68
N PRO A 134 -9.49 7.62 -17.09
CA PRO A 134 -8.65 8.69 -16.53
C PRO A 134 -7.84 8.24 -15.31
N VAL A 135 -8.30 7.23 -14.55
CA VAL A 135 -7.54 6.65 -13.43
C VAL A 135 -6.37 5.80 -13.95
N VAL A 136 -6.59 4.97 -14.98
CA VAL A 136 -5.52 4.21 -15.65
C VAL A 136 -4.46 5.17 -16.19
N LEU A 137 -4.88 6.22 -16.90
CA LEU A 137 -3.94 7.21 -17.42
C LEU A 137 -3.20 7.94 -16.30
N PHE A 138 -3.88 8.32 -15.22
CA PHE A 138 -3.23 8.88 -14.03
C PHE A 138 -2.16 7.92 -13.48
N PHE A 139 -2.49 6.65 -13.32
CA PHE A 139 -1.59 5.65 -12.76
C PHE A 139 -0.35 5.42 -13.63
N VAL A 140 -0.54 5.30 -14.95
CA VAL A 140 0.55 5.18 -15.92
C VAL A 140 1.46 6.41 -15.89
N LEU A 141 0.89 7.61 -15.91
CA LEU A 141 1.68 8.84 -15.84
C LEU A 141 2.41 8.96 -14.51
N PHE A 142 1.79 8.54 -13.40
CA PHE A 142 2.37 8.60 -12.06
C PHE A 142 3.56 7.64 -11.88
N PHE A 143 3.63 6.56 -12.67
CA PHE A 143 4.68 5.56 -12.56
C PHE A 143 6.08 6.14 -12.81
N SER A 144 6.23 7.04 -13.77
CA SER A 144 7.55 7.63 -14.07
C SER A 144 8.10 8.52 -12.94
N PRO A 145 7.35 9.49 -12.37
CA PRO A 145 7.77 10.22 -11.18
C PRO A 145 8.07 9.32 -9.97
N LEU A 146 7.35 8.21 -9.82
CA LEU A 146 7.61 7.22 -8.76
C LEU A 146 8.96 6.52 -8.95
N LEU A 147 9.28 6.07 -10.16
CA LEU A 147 10.58 5.48 -10.45
C LEU A 147 11.72 6.47 -10.22
N LEU A 148 11.53 7.73 -10.65
CA LEU A 148 12.51 8.78 -10.41
C LEU A 148 12.70 9.04 -8.91
N SER A 149 11.62 9.12 -8.12
CA SER A 149 11.74 9.34 -6.68
C SER A 149 12.41 8.17 -5.98
N SER A 150 12.17 6.93 -6.42
CA SER A 150 12.85 5.74 -5.92
C SER A 150 14.35 5.79 -6.21
N PHE A 151 14.73 6.06 -7.46
CA PHE A 151 16.13 6.16 -7.85
C PHE A 151 16.86 7.25 -7.06
N LEU A 152 16.28 8.46 -6.99
CA LEU A 152 16.91 9.58 -6.29
C LEU A 152 17.05 9.32 -4.79
N TRP A 153 16.09 8.60 -4.19
CA TRP A 153 16.13 8.24 -2.79
C TRP A 153 17.23 7.23 -2.49
N GLU A 154 17.32 6.17 -3.28
CA GLU A 154 18.35 5.15 -3.15
C GLU A 154 19.74 5.75 -3.36
N TYR A 155 19.94 6.55 -4.42
CA TYR A 155 21.17 7.28 -4.66
C TYR A 155 21.55 8.19 -3.49
N PHE A 156 20.57 8.90 -2.91
CA PHE A 156 20.81 9.73 -1.74
C PHE A 156 21.28 8.90 -0.54
N LEU A 157 20.63 7.77 -0.25
CA LEU A 157 20.99 6.91 0.87
C LEU A 157 22.38 6.27 0.69
N ASP A 158 22.68 5.78 -0.51
CA ASP A 158 23.99 5.24 -0.88
C ASP A 158 25.10 6.30 -0.72
N SER A 159 24.85 7.54 -1.16
CA SER A 159 25.79 8.66 -0.96
C SER A 159 26.07 9.00 0.51
N ARG A 160 25.24 8.51 1.45
CA ARG A 160 25.40 8.64 2.89
C ARG A 160 26.00 7.39 3.55
N GLY A 161 26.33 6.37 2.77
CA GLY A 161 26.90 5.11 3.24
C GLY A 161 25.87 4.16 3.86
N TYR A 162 24.58 4.31 3.54
CA TYR A 162 23.58 3.31 3.92
C TYR A 162 23.64 2.14 2.95
N GLU A 163 23.81 0.94 3.48
CA GLU A 163 23.73 -0.30 2.69
C GLU A 163 22.27 -0.61 2.33
N LEU A 164 22.02 -1.05 1.10
CA LEU A 164 20.69 -1.44 0.63
C LEU A 164 20.19 -2.63 1.47
N ILE A 165 19.07 -2.41 2.18
CA ILE A 165 18.39 -3.46 2.95
C ILE A 165 17.05 -3.76 2.24
N PRO A 166 16.95 -4.88 1.50
CA PRO A 166 15.69 -5.31 0.93
C PRO A 166 14.63 -5.51 2.01
N GLN A 167 13.36 -5.39 1.63
CA GLN A 167 12.29 -5.81 2.53
C GLN A 167 12.36 -7.33 2.75
N GLU A 168 12.12 -7.80 3.97
CA GLU A 168 12.13 -9.23 4.31
C GLU A 168 11.24 -10.04 3.37
N VAL A 169 10.06 -9.52 3.04
CA VAL A 169 9.10 -10.19 2.14
C VAL A 169 9.66 -10.33 0.72
N VAL A 170 10.50 -9.39 0.26
CA VAL A 170 11.17 -9.48 -1.05
C VAL A 170 12.28 -10.53 -1.02
N LYS A 171 13.03 -10.60 0.08
CA LYS A 171 14.04 -11.64 0.27
C LYS A 171 13.39 -13.03 0.25
N MET A 172 12.34 -13.24 1.04
CA MET A 172 11.56 -14.49 1.04
C MET A 172 11.03 -14.86 -0.34
N PHE A 173 10.55 -13.87 -1.10
CA PHE A 173 10.06 -14.09 -2.46
C PHE A 173 11.18 -14.59 -3.39
N ASN A 174 12.38 -14.01 -3.31
CA ASN A 174 13.54 -14.46 -4.09
C ASN A 174 14.00 -15.86 -3.68
N ASP A 175 14.06 -16.14 -2.38
CA ASP A 175 14.43 -17.46 -1.84
C ASP A 175 13.42 -18.52 -2.34
N ALA A 176 12.12 -18.23 -2.29
CA ALA A 176 11.07 -19.13 -2.79
C ALA A 176 11.17 -19.41 -4.30
N ILE A 177 11.61 -18.43 -5.10
CA ILE A 177 11.90 -18.63 -6.53
C ILE A 177 13.10 -19.55 -6.71
N ALA A 178 14.20 -19.28 -6.00
CA ALA A 178 15.45 -20.05 -6.11
C ALA A 178 15.26 -21.52 -5.70
N GLU A 179 14.44 -21.76 -4.69
CA GLU A 179 14.12 -23.11 -4.19
C GLU A 179 12.99 -23.80 -4.98
N GLY A 180 12.27 -23.08 -5.85
CA GLY A 180 11.11 -23.61 -6.56
C GLY A 180 9.92 -23.93 -5.66
N ASN A 181 9.81 -23.26 -4.51
CA ASN A 181 8.75 -23.49 -3.52
C ASN A 181 7.44 -22.81 -3.95
N ILE A 182 6.64 -23.51 -4.76
CA ILE A 182 5.39 -23.00 -5.32
C ILE A 182 4.37 -22.60 -4.23
N LEU A 183 4.32 -23.33 -3.11
CA LEU A 183 3.40 -23.03 -2.02
C LEU A 183 3.77 -21.71 -1.35
N GLU A 184 5.05 -21.53 -1.02
CA GLU A 184 5.54 -20.28 -0.44
C GLU A 184 5.29 -19.09 -1.36
N LEU A 185 5.65 -19.23 -2.64
CA LEU A 185 5.45 -18.20 -3.65
C LEU A 185 3.96 -17.82 -3.76
N SER A 186 3.08 -18.82 -3.79
CA SER A 186 1.62 -18.59 -3.89
C SER A 186 1.06 -17.85 -2.68
N LEU A 187 1.52 -18.19 -1.47
CA LEU A 187 1.11 -17.54 -0.23
C LEU A 187 1.59 -16.09 -0.16
N LEU A 188 2.85 -15.83 -0.54
CA LEU A 188 3.42 -14.48 -0.58
C LEU A 188 2.72 -13.61 -1.62
N VAL A 189 2.48 -14.11 -2.83
CA VAL A 189 1.75 -13.40 -3.88
C VAL A 189 0.32 -13.10 -3.45
N PHE A 190 -0.39 -14.09 -2.91
CA PHE A 190 -1.76 -13.90 -2.44
C PHE A 190 -1.83 -12.83 -1.34
N THR A 191 -0.90 -12.87 -0.38
CA THR A 191 -0.84 -11.88 0.68
C THR A 191 -0.55 -10.48 0.14
N ALA A 192 0.47 -10.34 -0.71
CA ALA A 192 0.90 -9.04 -1.22
C ALA A 192 -0.06 -8.43 -2.25
N VAL A 193 -0.75 -9.24 -3.07
CA VAL A 193 -1.60 -8.74 -4.17
C VAL A 193 -3.07 -8.66 -3.78
N VAL A 194 -3.53 -9.48 -2.84
CA VAL A 194 -4.95 -9.54 -2.45
C VAL A 194 -5.17 -9.00 -1.04
N LEU A 195 -4.53 -9.60 -0.04
CA LEU A 195 -4.80 -9.28 1.36
C LEU A 195 -4.30 -7.89 1.74
N ALA A 196 -3.04 -7.58 1.44
CA ALA A 196 -2.43 -6.30 1.78
C ALA A 196 -3.21 -5.14 1.14
N PRO A 197 -3.51 -5.11 -0.18
CA PRO A 197 -4.32 -4.05 -0.76
C PRO A 197 -5.73 -3.95 -0.15
N LEU A 198 -6.38 -5.09 0.12
CA LEU A 198 -7.71 -5.08 0.73
C LEU A 198 -7.69 -4.41 2.11
N TRP A 199 -6.78 -4.82 2.98
CA TRP A 199 -6.70 -4.34 4.35
C TRP A 199 -6.14 -2.93 4.43
N GLU A 200 -5.02 -2.67 3.77
CA GLU A 200 -4.34 -1.38 3.84
C GLU A 200 -5.19 -0.27 3.24
N GLU A 201 -5.88 -0.50 2.11
CA GLU A 201 -6.73 0.55 1.55
C GLU A 201 -7.92 0.86 2.46
N LEU A 202 -8.61 -0.15 3.00
CA LEU A 202 -9.73 0.07 3.93
C LEU A 202 -9.29 0.88 5.17
N ILE A 203 -8.11 0.58 5.70
CA ILE A 203 -7.55 1.25 6.89
C ILE A 203 -7.09 2.66 6.52
N PHE A 204 -6.19 2.81 5.54
CA PHE A 204 -5.53 4.08 5.26
C PHE A 204 -6.43 5.03 4.48
N ARG A 205 -7.20 4.55 3.49
CA ARG A 205 -8.00 5.41 2.60
C ARG A 205 -9.43 5.49 3.09
N GLY A 206 -10.02 4.34 3.46
CA GLY A 206 -11.39 4.27 3.96
C GLY A 206 -11.55 4.96 5.32
N PHE A 207 -10.68 4.65 6.29
CA PHE A 207 -10.80 5.13 7.66
C PHE A 207 -9.88 6.32 7.97
N PHE A 208 -8.56 6.13 7.89
CA PHE A 208 -7.56 7.10 8.37
C PHE A 208 -7.59 8.41 7.58
N PHE A 209 -7.55 8.35 6.24
CA PHE A 209 -7.68 9.54 5.39
C PHE A 209 -9.03 10.25 5.60
N GLY A 210 -10.14 9.50 5.71
CA GLY A 210 -11.47 10.07 6.00
C GLY A 210 -11.48 10.86 7.31
N LEU A 211 -10.96 10.25 8.38
CA LEU A 211 -10.82 10.84 9.71
C LEU A 211 -10.01 12.14 9.70
N PHE A 212 -8.81 12.16 9.10
CA PHE A 212 -7.99 13.37 9.10
C PHE A 212 -8.51 14.43 8.14
N ARG A 213 -9.18 14.03 7.06
CA ARG A 213 -9.71 14.96 6.07
C ARG A 213 -10.85 15.80 6.65
N SER A 214 -11.70 15.24 7.52
CA SER A 214 -12.72 16.03 8.21
C SER A 214 -12.14 17.11 9.11
N ARG A 215 -10.88 16.93 9.54
CA ARG A 215 -10.20 17.80 10.51
C ARG A 215 -9.25 18.81 9.90
N TRP A 216 -8.39 18.37 8.99
CA TRP A 216 -7.29 19.16 8.42
C TRP A 216 -7.53 19.54 6.95
N GLY A 217 -8.64 19.08 6.37
CA GLY A 217 -8.90 19.21 4.94
C GLY A 217 -8.14 18.18 4.11
N THR A 218 -8.37 18.20 2.80
CA THR A 218 -7.94 17.13 1.90
C THR A 218 -6.42 16.98 1.80
N VAL A 219 -5.67 18.07 1.60
CA VAL A 219 -4.23 17.98 1.30
C VAL A 219 -3.42 17.51 2.50
N PRO A 220 -3.57 18.09 3.71
CA PRO A 220 -2.82 17.62 4.87
C PRO A 220 -3.17 16.18 5.25
N ALA A 221 -4.45 15.79 5.14
CA ALA A 221 -4.87 14.41 5.39
C ALA A 221 -4.25 13.42 4.41
N LEU A 222 -4.19 13.76 3.12
CA LEU A 222 -3.59 12.93 2.09
C LEU A 222 -2.09 12.73 2.35
N VAL A 223 -1.37 13.81 2.67
CA VAL A 223 0.07 13.74 2.98
C VAL A 223 0.30 12.93 4.23
N PHE A 224 -0.44 13.20 5.31
CA PHE A 224 -0.26 12.49 6.57
C PHE A 224 -0.59 11.00 6.46
N SER A 225 -1.73 10.63 5.85
CA SER A 225 -2.09 9.22 5.69
C SER A 225 -1.07 8.46 4.85
N SER A 226 -0.51 9.11 3.82
CA SER A 226 0.53 8.52 2.96
C SER A 226 1.86 8.37 3.68
N ALA A 227 2.22 9.33 4.55
CA ALA A 227 3.43 9.26 5.36
C ALA A 227 3.34 8.12 6.39
N VAL A 228 2.19 7.99 7.06
CA VAL A 228 1.97 6.87 8.00
C VAL A 228 1.96 5.54 7.24
N PHE A 229 1.29 5.45 6.10
CA PHE A 229 1.32 4.27 5.24
C PHE A 229 2.76 3.84 4.89
N ALA A 230 3.63 4.78 4.52
CA ALA A 230 5.02 4.46 4.21
C ALA A 230 5.83 4.06 5.45
N ALA A 231 5.68 4.80 6.55
CA ALA A 231 6.47 4.59 7.77
C ALA A 231 6.24 3.21 8.40
N ILE A 232 5.03 2.66 8.27
CA ILE A 232 4.66 1.39 8.91
C ILE A 232 5.30 0.17 8.25
N HIS A 233 5.88 0.34 7.06
CA HIS A 233 6.65 -0.70 6.38
C HIS A 233 8.06 -0.86 6.98
N LEU A 234 8.47 0.07 7.87
CA LEU A 234 9.71 -0.01 8.65
C LEU A 234 10.98 -0.27 7.82
N ASN A 235 10.98 0.16 6.55
CA ASN A 235 12.10 0.03 5.64
C ASN A 235 12.47 1.41 5.10
N LEU A 236 13.70 1.84 5.38
CA LEU A 236 14.18 3.17 5.02
C LEU A 236 14.24 3.38 3.50
N PHE A 237 14.66 2.36 2.73
CA PHE A 237 14.73 2.42 1.27
C PHE A 237 13.34 2.48 0.63
N ALA A 238 12.36 1.78 1.21
CA ALA A 238 10.98 1.79 0.75
C ALA A 238 10.21 3.05 1.17
N LEU A 239 10.69 3.82 2.15
CA LEU A 239 9.95 4.93 2.75
C LEU A 239 9.49 5.97 1.72
N LEU A 240 10.40 6.53 0.92
CA LEU A 240 10.02 7.56 -0.04
C LEU A 240 9.18 6.99 -1.20
N PRO A 241 9.54 5.85 -1.84
CA PRO A 241 8.69 5.21 -2.85
C PRO A 241 7.27 4.94 -2.35
N LEU A 242 7.13 4.32 -1.18
CA LEU A 242 5.82 3.98 -0.62
C LEU A 242 5.02 5.21 -0.20
N PHE A 243 5.69 6.31 0.18
CA PHE A 243 5.01 7.58 0.40
C PHE A 243 4.36 8.10 -0.89
N PHE A 244 5.06 8.04 -2.02
CA PHE A 244 4.51 8.43 -3.32
C PHE A 244 3.39 7.49 -3.79
N VAL A 245 3.54 6.17 -3.62
CA VAL A 245 2.44 5.22 -3.85
C VAL A 245 1.24 5.56 -2.96
N GLY A 246 1.51 5.89 -1.70
CA GLY A 246 0.58 6.44 -0.72
C GLY A 246 -0.27 7.58 -1.29
N LEU A 247 0.42 8.61 -1.79
CA LEU A 247 -0.18 9.80 -2.37
C LEU A 247 -1.02 9.48 -3.62
N ALA A 248 -0.53 8.61 -4.51
CA ALA A 248 -1.25 8.23 -5.71
C ALA A 248 -2.55 7.49 -5.40
N LEU A 249 -2.51 6.46 -4.57
CA LEU A 249 -3.68 5.70 -4.17
C LEU A 249 -4.69 6.57 -3.40
N GLY A 250 -4.20 7.41 -2.49
CA GLY A 250 -5.03 8.38 -1.78
C GLY A 250 -5.67 9.42 -2.70
N TYR A 251 -4.97 9.86 -3.75
CA TYR A 251 -5.54 10.74 -4.77
C TYR A 251 -6.59 10.02 -5.63
N ILE A 252 -6.31 8.78 -6.07
CA ILE A 252 -7.28 7.94 -6.80
C ILE A 252 -8.55 7.80 -5.96
N TYR A 253 -8.43 7.43 -4.69
CA TYR A 253 -9.54 7.34 -3.76
C TYR A 253 -10.29 8.68 -3.60
N TYR A 254 -9.56 9.78 -3.37
CA TYR A 254 -10.17 11.10 -3.20
C TYR A 254 -10.99 11.53 -4.41
N ARG A 255 -10.47 11.23 -5.60
CA ARG A 255 -11.14 11.49 -6.86
C ARG A 255 -12.33 10.54 -6.99
N THR A 256 -12.14 9.23 -7.09
CA THR A 256 -13.21 8.27 -7.44
C THR A 256 -14.24 8.04 -6.35
N ARG A 257 -13.90 8.35 -5.09
CA ARG A 257 -14.66 8.02 -3.86
C ARG A 257 -14.91 6.55 -3.64
N SER A 258 -14.26 5.68 -4.40
CA SER A 258 -14.49 4.24 -4.32
C SER A 258 -13.19 3.55 -3.93
N ILE A 259 -13.26 2.83 -2.81
CA ILE A 259 -12.13 2.06 -2.28
C ILE A 259 -11.67 1.00 -3.28
N TYR A 260 -12.59 0.49 -4.12
CA TYR A 260 -12.29 -0.54 -5.11
C TYR A 260 -11.26 -0.10 -6.14
N PHE A 261 -11.23 1.19 -6.54
CA PHE A 261 -10.17 1.68 -7.42
C PHE A 261 -8.82 1.71 -6.69
N ALA A 262 -8.79 2.14 -5.43
CA ALA A 262 -7.55 2.15 -4.67
C ALA A 262 -7.02 0.72 -4.47
N ILE A 263 -7.89 -0.23 -4.09
CA ILE A 263 -7.54 -1.66 -3.97
C ILE A 263 -7.03 -2.22 -5.30
N LEU A 264 -7.73 -1.98 -6.39
CA LEU A 264 -7.35 -2.48 -7.72
C LEU A 264 -5.98 -1.96 -8.16
N PHE A 265 -5.74 -0.65 -8.01
CA PHE A 265 -4.48 -0.05 -8.46
C PHE A 265 -3.32 -0.35 -7.50
N HIS A 266 -3.58 -0.58 -6.23
CA HIS A 266 -2.59 -1.08 -5.29
C HIS A 266 -2.23 -2.54 -5.62
N ALA A 267 -3.22 -3.42 -5.82
CA ALA A 267 -3.00 -4.80 -6.26
C ALA A 267 -2.23 -4.86 -7.59
N LEU A 268 -2.57 -3.98 -8.54
CA LEU A 268 -1.86 -3.87 -9.82
C LEU A 268 -0.41 -3.42 -9.60
N PHE A 269 -0.17 -2.41 -8.75
CA PHE A 269 1.18 -1.96 -8.41
C PHE A 269 2.01 -3.11 -7.84
N ASN A 270 1.50 -3.82 -6.83
CA ASN A 270 2.19 -4.94 -6.22
C ASN A 270 2.42 -6.08 -7.23
N SER A 271 1.45 -6.35 -8.09
CA SER A 271 1.61 -7.36 -9.15
C SER A 271 2.72 -7.01 -10.13
N VAL A 272 2.79 -5.75 -10.58
CA VAL A 272 3.85 -5.29 -11.50
C VAL A 272 5.21 -5.35 -10.81
N MET A 273 5.32 -4.91 -9.56
CA MET A 273 6.57 -4.97 -8.79
C MET A 273 7.05 -6.41 -8.59
N LEU A 274 6.16 -7.32 -8.17
CA LEU A 274 6.51 -8.74 -8.01
C LEU A 274 6.85 -9.42 -9.33
N PHE A 275 6.19 -9.04 -10.42
CA PHE A 275 6.52 -9.56 -11.75
C PHE A 275 7.90 -9.10 -12.21
N ILE A 276 8.24 -7.82 -12.01
CA ILE A 276 9.60 -7.30 -12.26
C ILE A 276 10.61 -8.05 -11.39
N GLN A 277 10.32 -8.22 -10.10
CA GLN A 277 11.20 -8.96 -9.19
C GLN A 277 11.42 -10.40 -9.65
N TRP A 278 10.37 -11.08 -10.11
CA TRP A 278 10.46 -12.44 -10.65
C TRP A 278 11.35 -12.52 -11.89
N LEU A 279 11.25 -11.54 -12.80
CA LEU A 279 12.12 -11.46 -13.98
C LEU A 279 13.60 -11.27 -13.59
N LEU A 280 13.87 -10.43 -12.58
CA LEU A 280 15.22 -10.16 -12.10
C LEU A 280 15.81 -11.33 -11.30
N ALA A 281 14.99 -12.08 -10.57
CA ALA A 281 15.44 -13.24 -9.81
C ALA A 281 15.69 -14.47 -10.70
N GLY A 282 15.03 -14.54 -11.87
CA GLY A 282 15.18 -15.62 -12.84
C GLY A 282 16.28 -15.41 -13.89
N SER A 283 16.94 -14.24 -13.90
CA SER A 283 18.08 -13.91 -14.78
C SER A 283 19.42 -14.17 -14.10
#